data_AF-A0A8X6TK29-F1
#
_entry.id   AF-A0A8X6TK29-F1
#
_cell.length_a   1.000
_cell.length_b   1.000
_cell.length_c   1.000
_cell.angle_alpha   90.00
_cell.angle_beta   90.00
_cell.angle_gamma   90.00
#
_symmetry.space_group_name_H-M   'P 1'
#
loop_
_entity.id
_entity.type
_entity.pdbx_description
1 polymer ?
#
loop_
_entity_poly.entity_id
_entity_poly.type
_entity_poly.pdbx_seq_one_letter_code
_entity_poly.pdbx_strand_id
1 'polypeptide(L)'
;MEKTEFRVLIKHCFSMGKNTVQAKQWIEKCYPYSSPSKATICRWFAEFKRGRTDTNDAERSGRPVKAVTPENVSEVTKLIMKDRKVKLLDAAIAFDGTKTATSR
;
A
#
# COMPACT_ATOMS: atom_id res chain seq x y z
N MET A 1 -16.67 0.68 19.75
CA MET A 1 -16.13 2.01 19.43
C MET A 1 -15.14 1.84 18.30
N GLU A 2 -15.39 2.54 17.21
CA GLU A 2 -14.54 2.54 16.02
C GLU A 2 -13.22 3.27 16.28
N LYS A 3 -12.20 2.94 15.48
CA LYS A 3 -10.85 3.55 15.62
C LYS A 3 -10.87 5.07 15.45
N THR A 4 -11.79 5.59 14.65
CA THR A 4 -11.98 7.02 14.40
C THR A 4 -12.58 7.74 15.61
N GLU A 5 -13.50 7.10 16.33
CA GLU A 5 -14.12 7.64 17.55
C GLU A 5 -13.09 7.85 18.66
N PHE A 6 -12.14 6.91 18.84
CA PHE A 6 -11.05 7.08 19.79
C PHE A 6 -10.17 8.29 19.48
N ARG A 7 -10.01 8.69 18.21
CA ARG A 7 -9.23 9.89 17.86
C ARG A 7 -9.92 11.16 18.29
N VAL A 8 -11.26 11.20 18.22
CA VAL A 8 -12.06 12.29 18.77
C VAL A 8 -11.88 12.39 20.28
N LEU A 9 -11.90 11.25 20.99
CA LEU A 9 -11.64 11.22 22.43
C LEU A 9 -10.23 11.67 22.79
N ILE A 10 -9.21 11.24 22.03
CA ILE A 10 -7.83 11.68 22.22
C ILE A 10 -7.71 13.19 21.96
N LYS A 11 -8.36 13.72 20.91
CA LYS A 11 -8.39 15.16 20.61
C LYS A 11 -9.06 15.96 21.72
N HIS A 12 -10.15 15.44 22.28
CA HIS A 12 -10.82 16.05 23.43
C HIS A 12 -9.88 16.09 24.65
N CYS A 13 -9.19 14.98 24.97
CA CYS A 13 -8.20 14.94 26.03
C CYS A 13 -7.06 15.96 25.82
N PHE A 14 -6.56 16.07 24.59
CA PHE A 14 -5.55 17.07 24.23
C PHE A 14 -6.06 18.50 24.43
N SER A 15 -7.29 18.78 24.00
CA SER A 15 -7.92 20.11 24.14
C SER A 15 -8.18 20.49 25.60
N MET A 16 -8.38 19.49 26.48
CA MET A 16 -8.45 19.68 27.94
C MET A 16 -7.07 19.85 28.61
N GLY A 17 -5.98 19.91 27.85
CA GLY A 17 -4.62 20.06 28.40
C GLY A 17 -4.09 18.82 29.13
N LYS A 18 -4.71 17.65 28.96
CA LYS A 18 -4.20 16.41 29.57
C LYS A 18 -2.92 15.97 28.87
N ASN A 19 -2.01 15.33 29.60
CA ASN A 19 -0.88 14.65 28.97
C ASN A 19 -1.26 13.24 28.48
N THR A 20 -0.36 12.58 27.75
CA THR A 20 -0.63 11.26 27.15
C THR A 20 -0.88 10.16 28.19
N VAL A 21 -0.30 10.26 29.39
CA VAL A 21 -0.51 9.29 30.49
C VAL A 21 -1.90 9.45 31.07
N GLN A 22 -2.31 10.68 31.38
CA GLN A 22 -3.64 11.00 31.88
C GLN A 22 -4.72 10.63 30.87
N ALA A 23 -4.49 10.93 29.58
CA ALA A 23 -5.42 10.54 28.52
C ALA A 23 -5.55 9.01 28.43
N LYS A 24 -4.44 8.27 28.47
CA LYS A 24 -4.45 6.80 28.46
C LYS A 24 -5.25 6.23 29.63
N GLN A 25 -4.98 6.69 30.86
CA GLN A 25 -5.69 6.24 32.05
C GLN A 25 -7.18 6.52 31.98
N TRP A 26 -7.57 7.70 31.49
CA TRP A 26 -8.97 8.05 31.31
C TRP A 26 -9.66 7.17 30.27
N ILE A 27 -9.03 6.95 29.11
CA ILE A 27 -9.59 6.10 28.05
C ILE A 27 -9.68 4.63 28.51
N GLU A 28 -8.66 4.09 29.19
CA GLU A 28 -8.69 2.73 29.74
C GLU A 28 -9.78 2.56 30.81
N LYS A 29 -10.00 3.58 31.65
CA LYS A 29 -11.07 3.58 32.64
C LYS A 29 -12.47 3.54 32.01
N CYS A 30 -12.67 4.27 30.91
CA CYS A 30 -13.95 4.30 30.21
C CYS A 30 -14.15 3.12 29.25
N TYR A 31 -13.08 2.60 28.65
CA TYR A 31 -13.09 1.62 27.57
C TYR A 31 -12.03 0.53 27.75
N PRO A 32 -12.10 -0.30 28.81
CA PRO A 32 -11.01 -1.21 29.20
C PRO A 32 -10.66 -2.25 28.15
N TYR A 33 -11.64 -2.74 27.38
CA TYR A 33 -11.43 -3.80 26.38
C TYR A 33 -11.11 -3.30 24.96
N SER A 34 -11.31 -2.02 24.70
CA SER A 34 -11.16 -1.43 23.35
C SER A 34 -10.20 -0.24 23.32
N SER A 35 -9.54 0.05 24.45
CA SER A 35 -8.63 1.17 24.57
C SER A 35 -7.50 1.10 23.52
N PRO A 36 -7.21 2.22 22.83
CA PRO A 36 -6.11 2.29 21.90
C PRO A 36 -4.77 2.13 22.63
N SER A 37 -3.79 1.57 21.93
CA SER A 37 -2.44 1.44 22.47
C SER A 37 -1.82 2.80 22.82
N LYS A 38 -0.88 2.79 23.77
CA LYS A 38 -0.09 3.98 24.15
C LYS A 38 0.55 4.65 22.92
N ALA A 39 1.05 3.87 21.97
CA ALA A 39 1.66 4.36 20.74
C ALA A 39 0.67 5.17 19.89
N THR A 40 -0.56 4.68 19.73
CA THR A 40 -1.63 5.40 19.02
C THR A 40 -1.96 6.73 19.69
N ILE A 41 -2.09 6.75 21.02
CA ILE A 41 -2.35 7.98 21.78
C ILE A 41 -1.22 8.99 21.58
N CYS A 42 0.04 8.57 21.76
CA CYS A 42 1.19 9.45 21.58
C CYS A 42 1.29 10.01 20.16
N ARG A 43 1.04 9.18 19.14
CA ARG A 43 1.04 9.60 17.73
C ARG A 43 0.02 10.72 17.49
N TRP A 44 -1.24 10.53 17.91
CA TRP A 44 -2.28 11.53 17.72
C TRP A 44 -2.02 12.82 18.50
N PHE A 45 -1.51 12.71 19.73
CA PHE A 45 -1.05 13.87 20.50
C PHE A 45 0.04 14.66 19.75
N ALA A 46 1.00 13.99 19.13
CA ALA A 46 2.04 14.65 18.34
C ALA A 46 1.46 15.35 17.10
N GLU A 47 0.50 14.73 16.42
CA GLU A 47 -0.19 15.32 15.27
C GLU A 47 -1.00 16.56 15.67
N PHE A 48 -1.71 16.53 16.80
CA PHE A 48 -2.43 17.70 17.31
C PHE A 48 -1.49 18.83 17.73
N LYS A 49 -0.34 18.51 18.33
CA LYS A 49 0.72 19.51 18.59
C LYS A 49 1.27 20.14 17.31
N ARG A 50 1.29 19.41 16.20
CA ARG A 50 1.68 19.91 14.87
C ARG A 50 0.58 20.76 14.19
N GLY A 51 -0.54 21.00 14.86
CA GLY A 51 -1.64 21.82 14.36
C GLY A 51 -2.67 21.06 13.52
N ARG A 52 -2.60 19.72 13.47
CA ARG A 52 -3.64 18.92 12.80
C ARG A 52 -4.97 19.06 13.53
N THR A 53 -6.05 19.34 12.81
CA THR A 53 -7.40 19.44 13.40
C THR A 53 -8.32 18.28 13.00
N ASP A 54 -8.04 17.61 11.88
CA ASP A 54 -8.82 16.47 11.41
C ASP A 54 -8.47 15.18 12.16
N THR A 55 -9.49 14.35 12.43
CA THR A 55 -9.40 13.02 13.04
C THR A 55 -9.51 11.89 12.02
N ASN A 56 -9.85 12.18 10.76
CA ASN A 56 -9.92 11.20 9.69
C ASN A 56 -8.52 10.73 9.26
N ASP A 57 -8.49 9.54 8.66
CA ASP A 57 -7.29 9.10 7.96
C ASP A 57 -7.05 10.02 6.76
N ALA A 58 -5.79 10.40 6.54
CA ALA A 58 -5.41 10.98 5.26
C ALA A 58 -5.74 9.99 4.14
N GLU A 59 -6.05 10.52 2.96
CA GLU A 59 -6.24 9.69 1.78
C GLU A 59 -5.04 8.75 1.64
N ARG A 60 -5.31 7.44 1.63
CA ARG A 60 -4.25 6.46 1.47
C ARG A 60 -3.77 6.59 0.03
N SER A 61 -2.52 6.97 -0.15
CA SER A 61 -1.84 6.79 -1.43
C SER A 61 -1.78 5.29 -1.73
N GLY A 62 -2.79 4.80 -2.45
CA GLY A 62 -2.79 3.44 -2.99
C GLY A 62 -1.80 3.33 -4.14
N ARG A 63 -1.54 2.10 -4.59
CA ARG A 63 -0.81 1.88 -5.84
C ARG A 63 -1.59 2.59 -6.97
N PRO A 64 -0.97 3.47 -7.78
CA PRO A 64 -1.66 4.10 -8.88
C PRO A 64 -2.11 3.03 -9.88
N VAL A 65 -3.42 2.90 -10.06
CA VAL A 65 -4.05 2.00 -11.06
C VAL A 65 -3.75 2.45 -12.50
N LYS A 66 -3.24 3.68 -12.67
CA LYS A 66 -2.84 4.29 -13.95
C LYS A 66 -1.71 3.56 -14.70
N ALA A 67 -1.07 2.55 -14.11
CA ALA A 67 -0.06 1.75 -14.82
C ALA A 67 -0.68 0.80 -15.86
N VAL A 68 -1.97 0.44 -15.71
CA VAL A 68 -2.69 -0.48 -16.59
C VAL A 68 -3.58 0.33 -17.55
N THR A 69 -2.96 1.02 -18.51
CA THR A 69 -3.69 1.60 -19.64
C THR A 69 -3.82 0.56 -20.77
N PRO A 70 -4.89 0.60 -21.59
CA PRO A 70 -5.03 -0.27 -22.75
C PRO A 70 -3.82 -0.19 -23.70
N GLU A 71 -3.19 0.98 -23.78
CA GLU A 71 -1.99 1.23 -24.59
C GLU A 71 -0.78 0.44 -24.05
N ASN A 72 -0.51 0.54 -22.74
CA ASN A 72 0.59 -0.19 -22.11
C ASN A 72 0.38 -1.70 -22.19
N VAL A 73 -0.86 -2.16 -22.04
CA VAL A 73 -1.22 -3.58 -22.21
C VAL A 73 -1.01 -4.02 -23.66
N SER A 74 -1.37 -3.18 -24.64
CA SER A 74 -1.16 -3.47 -26.06
C SER A 74 0.32 -3.56 -26.41
N GLU A 75 1.14 -2.61 -25.93
CA GLU A 75 2.58 -2.59 -26.18
C GLU A 75 3.28 -3.82 -25.58
N VAL A 76 2.98 -4.15 -24.32
CA VAL A 76 3.53 -5.35 -23.66
C VAL A 76 3.11 -6.63 -24.40
N THR A 77 1.85 -6.71 -24.85
CA THR A 77 1.35 -7.86 -25.62
C THR A 77 2.07 -8.00 -26.96
N LYS A 78 2.32 -6.88 -27.66
CA LYS A 78 3.10 -6.86 -28.92
C LYS A 78 4.54 -7.33 -28.70
N LEU A 79 5.20 -6.87 -27.63
CA LEU A 79 6.55 -7.29 -27.28
C LEU A 79 6.62 -8.80 -27.02
N ILE A 80 5.70 -9.35 -26.20
CA ILE A 80 5.63 -10.78 -25.91
C ILE A 80 5.40 -11.60 -27.19
N MET A 81 4.51 -11.16 -28.08
CA MET A 81 4.26 -11.86 -29.34
C MET A 81 5.48 -11.84 -30.27
N LYS A 82 6.22 -10.72 -30.31
CA LYS A 82 7.45 -10.61 -31.10
C LYS A 82 8.53 -11.56 -30.57
N ASP A 83 8.77 -11.56 -29.27
CA ASP A 83 9.75 -12.46 -28.64
C ASP A 83 9.38 -13.94 -28.82
N ARG A 84 8.08 -14.27 -28.72
CA ARG A 84 7.61 -15.63 -28.98
C ARG A 84 7.87 -16.06 -30.43
N LYS A 85 7.66 -15.17 -31.41
CA LYS A 85 7.96 -15.45 -32.82
C LYS A 85 9.45 -15.61 -33.08
N VAL A 86 10.29 -14.75 -32.49
CA VAL A 86 11.76 -14.86 -32.59
C VAL A 86 12.23 -16.21 -32.05
N LYS A 87 11.77 -16.62 -30.85
CA LYS A 87 12.10 -17.93 -30.28
C LYS A 87 11.65 -19.12 -31.15
N LEU A 88 10.51 -19.02 -31.82
CA LEU A 88 10.05 -20.06 -32.75
C LEU A 88 10.90 -20.12 -34.02
N LEU A 89 11.31 -18.97 -34.56
CA LEU A 89 12.24 -18.89 -35.70
C LEU A 89 13.61 -19.46 -35.34
N ASP A 90 14.16 -19.09 -34.18
CA ASP A 90 15.44 -19.61 -33.70
C ASP A 90 15.38 -21.14 -33.53
N ALA A 91 14.27 -21.66 -33.00
CA ALA A 91 14.04 -23.11 -32.87
C ALA A 91 13.90 -23.82 -34.23
N ALA A 92 13.23 -23.20 -35.21
CA ALA A 92 13.08 -23.74 -36.56
C ALA A 92 14.43 -23.74 -37.32
N ILE A 93 15.20 -22.66 -37.21
CA ILE A 93 16.56 -22.56 -37.79
C ILE A 93 17.48 -23.61 -37.17
N ALA A 94 17.42 -23.81 -35.85
CA ALA A 94 18.18 -24.86 -35.17
C ALA A 94 17.76 -26.28 -35.61
N PHE A 95 16.50 -26.48 -35.98
CA PHE A 95 15.99 -27.75 -36.49
C PHE A 95 16.45 -28.01 -37.94
N ASP A 96 16.37 -27.02 -38.82
CA ASP A 96 16.75 -27.14 -40.23
C ASP A 96 18.28 -27.27 -40.45
N GLY A 97 19.08 -26.75 -39.51
CA GLY A 97 20.55 -26.87 -39.52
C GLY A 97 21.11 -28.30 -39.36
N THR A 98 20.26 -29.32 -39.16
CA THR A 98 20.70 -30.72 -38.95
C THR A 98 20.61 -31.62 -40.20
N LYS A 99 20.23 -31.08 -41.37
CA LYS A 99 20.10 -31.87 -42.61
C LYS A 99 21.09 -31.47 -43.72
N THR A 100 22.40 -31.49 -43.47
CA THR A 100 23.39 -31.68 -44.55
C THR A 100 24.60 -32.47 -44.07
N ALA A 101 24.49 -33.80 -44.10
CA ALA A 101 25.63 -34.70 -44.27
C ALA A 101 25.13 -35.96 -45.00
N THR A 102 25.18 -35.94 -46.33
CA THR A 102 25.05 -37.14 -47.18
C THR A 102 26.11 -37.07 -48.26
N SER A 103 26.87 -38.17 -48.35
CA SER A 103 27.80 -38.57 -49.41
C SER A 103 29.15 -37.81 -49.42
N ARG A 104 30.30 -38.47 -49.31
CA ARG A 104 30.74 -39.64 -50.10
C ARG A 104 31.68 -40.55 -49.31
#